data_AF-A0A1H6VNV9-F1
#
_entry.id   AF-A0A1H6VNV9-F1
#
_cell.length_a   1.000
_cell.length_b   1.000
_cell.length_c   1.000
_cell.angle_alpha   90.00
_cell.angle_beta   90.00
_cell.angle_gamma   90.00
#
_symmetry.space_group_name_H-M   'P 1'
#
loop_
_entity.id
_entity.type
_entity.pdbx_description
1 polymer ?
#
loop_
_entity_poly.entity_id
_entity_poly.type
_entity_poly.pdbx_seq_one_letter_code
_entity_poly.pdbx_strand_id
1 'polypeptide(L)'
;MPRPARAFGPPIRVKLPVEVASEGAILAHLAVSPAEAKKIRYYRARMYRTFSIQKKSGKARIITAPDRRLKMLQRRICDLLTPVYRRRNPVHGFVADRSVRTNAEAHLGSKYVVNIDLKDFFPSISERRVTGVLMSLGIGRDVAEILSSICCVNGCLPQGAPSSPLLSNMICFRLDKELMAFAKRTRCIYTRYADDITFSSYQPLAGLFEAVPPSPGRFAPDLLSAEVAAIFAANGFVINPEKAHYADRHSRRTVTGLRVNEAINVDRRFVRNLRAALFSVEKLGAAAAQAKFHATHGGRVALGNHLQGKLSWLGYVKGQSDPVFRSMASRFNRSFPDRALTIQPTRDEIRDRAVWLVEHWENGGDQGTAFFLRGVGLVTASHCVSPSGAVEVYHPSKPSNKFTANVKHRCEHRDLAVLDHAIAATEFFELEAAATAVVTGDATVAVGYPGFGPGDKLNVRTGNVTSLPIKSGVQMVEVQQMLTQGMSGGPLTDPDDGVIGIIHKGGPEHGRQLSVAIEVLRDWLA
;
A
#
# COMPACT_ATOMS: atom_id res chain seq x y z
N MET A 1 -37.89 -23.15 -18.26
CA MET A 1 -36.84 -22.39 -17.51
C MET A 1 -35.95 -23.39 -16.76
N PRO A 2 -34.62 -23.34 -16.89
CA PRO A 2 -33.76 -24.15 -16.03
C PRO A 2 -33.99 -23.74 -14.57
N ARG A 3 -34.11 -24.74 -13.68
CA ARG A 3 -34.31 -24.49 -12.23
C ARG A 3 -33.19 -23.58 -11.71
N PRO A 4 -33.48 -22.58 -10.84
CA PRO A 4 -32.47 -21.67 -10.28
C PRO A 4 -31.25 -22.40 -9.68
N ALA A 5 -31.47 -23.58 -9.10
CA ALA A 5 -30.42 -24.45 -8.56
C ALA A 5 -29.36 -24.88 -9.59
N ARG A 6 -29.70 -25.05 -10.87
CA ARG A 6 -28.72 -25.37 -11.93
C ARG A 6 -27.89 -24.16 -12.34
N ALA A 7 -28.42 -22.94 -12.19
CA ALA A 7 -27.73 -21.71 -12.58
C ALA A 7 -26.82 -21.14 -11.47
N PHE A 8 -27.16 -21.36 -10.20
CA PHE A 8 -26.42 -20.75 -9.07
C PHE A 8 -25.68 -21.76 -8.18
N GLY A 9 -25.72 -23.05 -8.48
CA GLY A 9 -25.07 -24.10 -7.69
C GLY A 9 -25.85 -24.46 -6.42
N PRO A 10 -25.32 -25.38 -5.58
CA PRO A 10 -25.94 -25.73 -4.31
C PRO A 10 -25.99 -24.50 -3.38
N PRO A 11 -27.01 -24.39 -2.51
CA PRO A 11 -27.15 -23.26 -1.61
C PRO A 11 -25.94 -23.10 -0.69
N ILE A 12 -25.51 -21.86 -0.51
CA ILE A 12 -24.38 -21.52 0.37
C ILE A 12 -24.92 -21.58 1.80
N ARG A 13 -24.38 -22.47 2.62
CA ARG A 13 -24.73 -22.53 4.05
C ARG A 13 -24.06 -21.39 4.79
N VAL A 14 -24.84 -20.35 5.12
CA VAL A 14 -24.41 -19.21 5.93
C VAL A 14 -25.44 -18.99 7.03
N LYS A 15 -25.01 -18.57 8.23
CA LYS A 15 -25.94 -18.14 9.27
C LYS A 15 -26.60 -16.83 8.80
N LEU A 16 -27.90 -16.88 8.55
CA LEU A 16 -28.66 -15.71 8.11
C LEU A 16 -29.05 -14.84 9.32
N PRO A 17 -29.08 -13.51 9.15
CA PRO A 17 -29.68 -12.61 10.12
C PRO A 17 -31.16 -12.94 10.34
N VAL A 18 -31.68 -12.70 11.55
CA VAL A 18 -33.08 -12.97 11.89
C VAL A 18 -34.05 -12.07 11.10
N GLU A 19 -33.57 -10.91 10.66
CA GLU A 19 -34.32 -9.91 9.93
C GLU A 19 -34.68 -10.36 8.52
N VAL A 20 -33.97 -11.32 7.93
CA VAL A 20 -34.32 -11.89 6.61
C VAL A 20 -35.18 -13.16 6.70
N ALA A 21 -35.63 -13.55 7.89
CA ALA A 21 -36.38 -14.78 8.11
C ALA A 21 -37.82 -14.72 7.56
N SER A 22 -38.44 -13.54 7.52
CA SER A 22 -39.81 -13.34 7.03
C SER A 22 -40.01 -11.93 6.47
N GLU A 23 -41.11 -11.75 5.71
CA GLU A 23 -41.51 -10.44 5.20
C GLU A 23 -41.70 -9.41 6.32
N GLY A 24 -42.38 -9.79 7.41
CA GLY A 24 -42.61 -8.88 8.54
C GLY A 24 -41.31 -8.41 9.19
N ALA A 25 -40.35 -9.32 9.38
CA ALA A 25 -39.07 -9.00 10.00
C ALA A 25 -38.24 -8.04 9.14
N ILE A 26 -38.18 -8.27 7.82
CA ILE A 26 -37.37 -7.42 6.93
C ILE A 26 -37.98 -6.03 6.78
N LEU A 27 -39.31 -5.95 6.68
CA LEU A 27 -40.02 -4.68 6.58
C LEU A 27 -39.89 -3.84 7.85
N ALA A 28 -39.95 -4.48 9.03
CA ALA A 28 -39.69 -3.82 10.31
C ALA A 28 -38.26 -3.27 10.38
N HIS A 29 -37.24 -4.07 10.01
CA HIS A 29 -35.84 -3.63 9.99
C HIS A 29 -35.62 -2.43 9.04
N LEU A 30 -36.26 -2.46 7.87
CA LEU A 30 -36.20 -1.37 6.89
C LEU A 30 -37.01 -0.13 7.29
N ALA A 31 -37.85 -0.22 8.32
CA ALA A 31 -38.85 0.78 8.69
C ALA A 31 -39.71 1.16 7.46
N VAL A 32 -40.32 0.14 6.85
CA VAL A 32 -41.18 0.23 5.66
C VAL A 32 -42.45 -0.58 5.92
N SER A 33 -43.62 -0.01 5.67
CA SER A 33 -44.88 -0.77 5.74
C SER A 33 -45.06 -1.67 4.50
N PRO A 34 -45.87 -2.76 4.55
CA PRO A 34 -46.16 -3.57 3.36
C PRO A 34 -46.74 -2.75 2.19
N ALA A 35 -47.59 -1.77 2.49
CA ALA A 35 -48.15 -0.86 1.50
C ALA A 35 -47.07 0.03 0.85
N GLU A 36 -46.11 0.53 1.64
CA GLU A 36 -44.97 1.29 1.13
C GLU A 36 -44.03 0.42 0.29
N ALA A 37 -43.74 -0.81 0.70
CA ALA A 37 -42.94 -1.75 -0.08
C ALA A 37 -43.56 -2.00 -1.47
N LYS A 38 -44.89 -2.18 -1.53
CA LYS A 38 -45.63 -2.29 -2.80
C LYS A 38 -45.54 -1.02 -3.64
N LYS A 39 -45.64 0.18 -3.02
CA LYS A 39 -45.44 1.47 -3.71
C LYS A 39 -44.02 1.59 -4.27
N ILE A 40 -42.98 1.23 -3.51
CA ILE A 40 -41.59 1.23 -3.99
C ILE A 40 -41.48 0.31 -5.20
N ARG A 41 -41.95 -0.94 -5.12
CA ARG A 41 -41.89 -1.89 -6.24
C ARG A 41 -42.51 -1.34 -7.52
N TYR A 42 -43.66 -0.67 -7.44
CA TYR A 42 -44.37 -0.13 -8.60
C TYR A 42 -43.81 1.21 -9.11
N TYR A 43 -43.42 2.11 -8.21
CA TYR A 43 -43.01 3.49 -8.56
C TYR A 43 -41.51 3.75 -8.47
N ARG A 44 -40.67 2.75 -8.14
CA ARG A 44 -39.21 2.89 -7.98
C ARG A 44 -38.52 3.66 -9.10
N ALA A 45 -38.95 3.54 -10.36
CA ALA A 45 -38.36 4.28 -11.47
C ALA A 45 -38.36 5.81 -11.25
N ARG A 46 -39.39 6.35 -10.57
CA ARG A 46 -39.50 7.78 -10.19
C ARG A 46 -38.60 8.15 -9.00
N MET A 47 -38.11 7.16 -8.26
CA MET A 47 -37.21 7.32 -7.12
C MET A 47 -35.73 7.27 -7.53
N TYR A 48 -35.44 7.20 -8.83
CA TYR A 48 -34.11 7.31 -9.39
C TYR A 48 -33.98 8.54 -10.28
N ARG A 49 -32.82 9.17 -10.24
CA ARG A 49 -32.43 10.24 -11.15
C ARG A 49 -31.33 9.74 -12.08
N THR A 50 -31.56 9.87 -13.38
CA THR A 50 -30.58 9.54 -14.40
C THR A 50 -29.84 10.79 -14.87
N PHE A 51 -28.53 10.71 -14.97
CA PHE A 51 -27.67 11.79 -15.50
C PHE A 51 -26.41 11.20 -16.12
N SER A 52 -25.75 11.94 -17.00
CA SER A 52 -24.52 11.51 -17.67
C SER A 52 -23.28 12.15 -17.03
N ILE A 53 -22.20 11.38 -16.98
CA ILE A 53 -20.85 11.86 -16.66
C ILE A 53 -19.92 11.50 -17.83
N GLN A 54 -19.04 12.41 -18.22
CA GLN A 54 -18.03 12.13 -19.24
C GLN A 54 -17.01 11.09 -18.76
N LYS A 55 -16.80 10.00 -19.53
CA LYS A 55 -15.67 9.09 -19.30
C LYS A 55 -14.37 9.76 -19.77
N LYS A 56 -13.24 9.27 -19.26
CA LYS A 56 -11.90 9.63 -19.79
C LYS A 56 -11.75 9.36 -21.30
N SER A 57 -12.55 8.44 -21.85
CA SER A 57 -12.57 8.10 -23.27
C SER A 57 -13.47 9.00 -24.12
N GLY A 58 -14.09 10.04 -23.54
CA GLY A 58 -15.05 10.92 -24.23
C GLY A 58 -16.47 10.34 -24.39
N LYS A 59 -16.68 9.05 -24.10
CA LYS A 59 -18.02 8.43 -24.09
C LYS A 59 -18.78 8.83 -22.82
N ALA A 60 -20.09 9.04 -22.90
CA ALA A 60 -20.92 9.29 -21.71
C ALA A 60 -21.09 8.02 -20.85
N ARG A 61 -21.07 8.18 -19.53
CA ARG A 61 -21.46 7.16 -18.54
C ARG A 61 -22.80 7.58 -17.95
N ILE A 62 -23.83 6.78 -18.18
CA ILE A 62 -25.15 7.00 -17.59
C ILE A 62 -25.12 6.50 -16.16
N ILE A 63 -25.43 7.40 -15.21
CA ILE A 63 -25.60 7.09 -13.79
C ILE A 63 -27.08 7.17 -13.48
N THR A 64 -27.61 6.16 -12.80
CA THR A 64 -28.99 6.08 -12.33
C THR A 64 -28.93 6.00 -10.81
N ALA A 65 -28.96 7.17 -10.15
CA ALA A 65 -28.76 7.27 -8.71
C ALA A 65 -30.09 7.31 -7.97
N PRO A 66 -30.26 6.55 -6.87
CA PRO A 66 -31.48 6.62 -6.07
C PRO A 66 -31.59 7.95 -5.32
N ASP A 67 -32.83 8.33 -4.99
CA ASP A 67 -33.13 9.43 -4.09
C ASP A 67 -32.61 9.16 -2.66
N ARG A 68 -32.76 10.14 -1.77
CA ARG A 68 -32.26 10.05 -0.40
C ARG A 68 -32.92 8.92 0.40
N ARG A 69 -34.23 8.70 0.23
CA ARG A 69 -34.99 7.67 0.96
C ARG A 69 -34.57 6.28 0.52
N LEU A 70 -34.51 6.05 -0.80
CA LEU A 70 -34.13 4.76 -1.36
C LEU A 70 -32.65 4.44 -1.08
N LYS A 71 -31.76 5.43 -1.09
CA LYS A 71 -30.37 5.27 -0.63
C LYS A 71 -30.28 4.79 0.83
N MET A 72 -31.12 5.32 1.71
CA MET A 72 -31.13 4.91 3.12
C MET A 72 -31.55 3.45 3.25
N LEU A 73 -32.62 3.04 2.56
CA LEU A 73 -33.09 1.65 2.54
C LEU A 73 -32.01 0.70 2.02
N GLN A 74 -31.40 1.03 0.88
CA GLN A 74 -30.34 0.22 0.29
C GLN A 74 -29.10 0.11 1.18
N ARG A 75 -28.75 1.14 1.96
CA ARG A 75 -27.66 1.06 2.94
C ARG A 75 -27.99 0.10 4.08
N ARG A 76 -29.21 0.15 4.63
CA ARG A 76 -29.64 -0.84 5.64
C ARG A 76 -29.57 -2.27 5.11
N ILE A 77 -29.98 -2.47 3.84
CA ILE A 77 -29.81 -3.76 3.17
C ILE A 77 -28.33 -4.15 3.06
N CYS A 78 -27.42 -3.21 2.73
CA CYS A 78 -25.99 -3.47 2.73
C CYS A 78 -25.46 -3.88 4.10
N ASP A 79 -25.85 -3.17 5.15
CA ASP A 79 -25.41 -3.44 6.53
C ASP A 79 -25.86 -4.84 6.96
N LEU A 80 -27.07 -5.24 6.55
CA LEU A 80 -27.62 -6.57 6.81
C LEU A 80 -26.92 -7.68 6.02
N LEU A 81 -26.60 -7.46 4.75
CA LEU A 81 -26.03 -8.49 3.85
C LEU A 81 -24.51 -8.58 3.91
N THR A 82 -23.81 -7.54 4.34
CA THR A 82 -22.33 -7.52 4.38
C THR A 82 -21.75 -8.64 5.25
N PRO A 83 -22.27 -8.91 6.47
CA PRO A 83 -21.80 -10.04 7.29
C PRO A 83 -22.05 -11.41 6.68
N VAL A 84 -23.06 -11.52 5.80
CA VAL A 84 -23.43 -12.77 5.11
C VAL A 84 -22.49 -13.02 3.91
N TYR A 85 -22.02 -11.96 3.28
CA TYR A 85 -21.13 -12.06 2.12
C TYR A 85 -19.72 -12.50 2.53
N ARG A 86 -19.39 -13.76 2.25
CA ARG A 86 -18.03 -14.28 2.40
C ARG A 86 -17.20 -13.96 1.15
N ARG A 87 -16.43 -12.87 1.21
CA ARG A 87 -15.51 -12.49 0.13
C ARG A 87 -14.50 -13.60 -0.16
N ARG A 88 -14.16 -13.79 -1.44
CA ARG A 88 -12.98 -14.60 -1.81
C ARG A 88 -11.72 -13.72 -1.86
N ASN A 89 -10.57 -14.36 -1.64
CA ASN A 89 -9.28 -13.68 -1.63
C ASN A 89 -8.96 -12.82 -2.88
N PRO A 90 -9.23 -13.24 -4.14
CA PRO A 90 -8.90 -12.46 -5.33
C PRO A 90 -9.81 -11.25 -5.59
N VAL A 91 -10.81 -10.99 -4.74
CA VAL A 91 -11.73 -9.87 -4.93
C VAL A 91 -11.16 -8.63 -4.26
N HIS A 92 -10.86 -7.60 -5.05
CA HIS A 92 -10.32 -6.31 -4.58
C HIS A 92 -11.30 -5.14 -4.75
N GLY A 93 -12.30 -5.28 -5.62
CA GLY A 93 -13.29 -4.23 -5.87
C GLY A 93 -14.41 -4.23 -4.83
N PHE A 94 -14.78 -3.05 -4.33
CA PHE A 94 -15.93 -2.85 -3.44
C PHE A 94 -15.91 -3.65 -2.13
N VAL A 95 -14.72 -3.95 -1.60
CA VAL A 95 -14.55 -4.63 -0.31
C VAL A 95 -13.60 -3.84 0.57
N ALA A 96 -13.80 -3.94 1.89
CA ALA A 96 -12.91 -3.32 2.88
C ALA A 96 -11.47 -3.83 2.73
N ASP A 97 -10.50 -2.98 3.10
CA ASP A 97 -9.06 -3.29 3.14
C ASP A 97 -8.43 -3.70 1.80
N ARG A 98 -9.17 -3.51 0.69
CA ARG A 98 -8.66 -3.69 -0.67
C ARG A 98 -8.75 -2.39 -1.44
N SER A 99 -7.82 -2.24 -2.36
CA SER A 99 -7.67 -1.07 -3.21
C SER A 99 -7.11 -1.46 -4.57
N VAL A 100 -7.14 -0.51 -5.50
CA VAL A 100 -6.41 -0.55 -6.79
C VAL A 100 -4.93 -0.91 -6.58
N ARG A 101 -4.31 -0.44 -5.49
CA ARG A 101 -2.92 -0.78 -5.15
C ARG A 101 -2.78 -2.24 -4.75
N THR A 102 -3.59 -2.74 -3.81
CA THR A 102 -3.54 -4.15 -3.41
C THR A 102 -3.82 -5.11 -4.56
N ASN A 103 -4.65 -4.70 -5.53
CA ASN A 103 -4.91 -5.46 -6.73
C ASN A 103 -3.65 -5.55 -7.60
N ALA A 104 -2.99 -4.41 -7.82
CA ALA A 104 -1.72 -4.35 -8.55
C ALA A 104 -0.57 -5.11 -7.84
N GLU A 105 -0.53 -5.09 -6.50
CA GLU A 105 0.46 -5.82 -5.68
C GLU A 105 0.43 -7.32 -5.94
N ALA A 106 -0.77 -7.91 -6.12
CA ALA A 106 -0.91 -9.33 -6.42
C ALA A 106 -0.22 -9.76 -7.73
N HIS A 107 0.05 -8.81 -8.64
CA HIS A 107 0.63 -9.07 -9.95
C HIS A 107 2.03 -8.47 -10.13
N LEU A 108 2.63 -7.93 -9.07
CA LEU A 108 3.94 -7.29 -9.11
C LEU A 108 5.03 -8.25 -9.65
N GLY A 109 5.83 -7.78 -10.60
CA GLY A 109 6.93 -8.56 -11.17
C GLY A 109 6.51 -9.61 -12.20
N SER A 110 5.20 -9.85 -12.39
CA SER A 110 4.72 -10.83 -13.38
C SER A 110 5.19 -10.46 -14.79
N LYS A 111 5.63 -11.47 -15.56
CA LYS A 111 6.15 -11.28 -16.92
C LYS A 111 5.04 -11.19 -17.97
N TYR A 112 3.89 -11.77 -17.72
CA TYR A 112 2.75 -11.79 -18.63
C TYR A 112 1.49 -11.37 -17.88
N VAL A 113 0.69 -10.49 -18.46
CA VAL A 113 -0.54 -9.94 -17.87
C VAL A 113 -1.64 -9.88 -18.92
N VAL A 114 -2.82 -10.38 -18.57
CA VAL A 114 -4.06 -10.22 -19.34
C VAL A 114 -5.07 -9.47 -18.50
N ASN A 115 -5.60 -8.36 -19.02
CA ASN A 115 -6.71 -7.65 -18.44
C ASN A 115 -7.96 -7.86 -19.28
N ILE A 116 -9.08 -8.13 -18.61
CA ILE A 116 -10.39 -8.40 -19.17
C ILE A 116 -11.38 -7.47 -18.45
N ASP A 117 -12.23 -6.78 -19.20
CA ASP A 117 -13.29 -5.93 -18.66
C ASP A 117 -14.65 -6.50 -19.05
N LEU A 118 -15.62 -6.47 -18.16
CA LEU A 118 -16.97 -6.95 -18.45
C LEU A 118 -17.84 -5.83 -19.07
N LYS A 119 -18.46 -6.13 -20.20
CA LYS A 119 -19.37 -5.19 -20.89
C LYS A 119 -20.64 -4.99 -20.07
N ASP A 120 -21.02 -3.72 -19.88
CA ASP A 120 -22.26 -3.31 -19.20
C ASP A 120 -22.49 -4.01 -17.86
N PHE A 121 -21.44 -4.11 -17.04
CA PHE A 121 -21.40 -4.93 -15.83
C PHE A 121 -22.65 -4.82 -14.95
N PHE A 122 -23.00 -3.63 -14.45
CA PHE A 122 -24.21 -3.47 -13.61
C PHE A 122 -25.51 -3.74 -14.38
N PRO A 123 -25.75 -3.14 -15.58
CA PRO A 123 -26.93 -3.47 -16.38
C PRO A 123 -27.09 -4.96 -16.74
N SER A 124 -26.00 -5.72 -16.87
CA SER A 124 -26.01 -7.17 -17.16
C SER A 124 -26.48 -8.03 -15.98
N ILE A 125 -26.53 -7.46 -14.77
CA ILE A 125 -27.00 -8.14 -13.57
C ILE A 125 -28.48 -7.83 -13.39
N SER A 126 -29.31 -8.75 -13.86
CA SER A 126 -30.76 -8.61 -13.78
C SER A 126 -31.29 -8.81 -12.36
N GLU A 127 -32.44 -8.20 -12.07
CA GLU A 127 -33.17 -8.33 -10.81
C GLU A 127 -33.44 -9.80 -10.46
N ARG A 128 -33.75 -10.63 -11.46
CA ARG A 128 -33.95 -12.08 -11.27
C ARG A 128 -32.68 -12.77 -10.78
N ARG A 129 -31.49 -12.34 -11.25
CA ARG A 129 -30.22 -12.88 -10.76
C ARG A 129 -29.97 -12.44 -9.31
N VAL A 130 -30.30 -11.21 -8.96
CA VAL A 130 -30.23 -10.70 -7.58
C VAL A 130 -31.14 -11.53 -6.67
N THR A 131 -32.40 -11.75 -7.04
CA THR A 131 -33.32 -12.61 -6.28
C THR A 131 -32.76 -14.03 -6.18
N GLY A 132 -32.23 -14.58 -7.28
CA GLY A 132 -31.65 -15.92 -7.30
C GLY A 132 -30.45 -16.11 -6.37
N VAL A 133 -29.54 -15.13 -6.29
CA VAL A 133 -28.38 -15.21 -5.37
C VAL A 133 -28.80 -15.02 -3.91
N LEU A 134 -29.80 -14.19 -3.62
CA LEU A 134 -30.34 -14.08 -2.26
C LEU A 134 -30.99 -15.40 -1.83
N MET A 135 -31.78 -16.02 -2.72
CA MET A 135 -32.38 -17.33 -2.47
C MET A 135 -31.33 -18.43 -2.28
N SER A 136 -30.20 -18.38 -3.00
CA SER A 136 -29.13 -19.37 -2.83
C SER A 136 -28.41 -19.27 -1.48
N LEU A 137 -28.56 -18.16 -0.75
CA LEU A 137 -28.12 -18.03 0.65
C LEU A 137 -29.11 -18.63 1.65
N GLY A 138 -30.29 -19.07 1.19
CA GLY A 138 -31.38 -19.55 2.04
C GLY A 138 -32.43 -18.49 2.41
N ILE A 139 -32.36 -17.28 1.82
CA ILE A 139 -33.38 -16.25 2.03
C ILE A 139 -34.66 -16.67 1.30
N GLY A 140 -35.81 -16.59 2.00
CA GLY A 140 -37.11 -16.91 1.42
C GLY A 140 -37.41 -16.07 0.18
N ARG A 141 -38.16 -16.65 -0.79
CA ARG A 141 -38.44 -15.99 -2.08
C ARG A 141 -39.05 -14.60 -1.89
N ASP A 142 -40.05 -14.46 -1.02
CA ASP A 142 -40.78 -13.20 -0.84
C ASP A 142 -39.86 -12.09 -0.32
N VAL A 143 -39.02 -12.41 0.67
CA VAL A 143 -37.99 -11.50 1.20
C VAL A 143 -36.97 -11.16 0.11
N ALA A 144 -36.49 -12.15 -0.64
CA ALA A 144 -35.54 -11.93 -1.72
C ALA A 144 -36.11 -11.02 -2.82
N GLU A 145 -37.39 -11.17 -3.18
CA GLU A 145 -38.07 -10.30 -4.14
C GLU A 145 -38.25 -8.86 -3.61
N ILE A 146 -38.58 -8.68 -2.33
CA ILE A 146 -38.65 -7.36 -1.71
C ILE A 146 -37.29 -6.66 -1.78
N LEU A 147 -36.22 -7.32 -1.32
CA LEU A 147 -34.86 -6.79 -1.33
C LEU A 147 -34.40 -6.43 -2.75
N SER A 148 -34.57 -7.35 -3.71
CA SER A 148 -34.28 -7.10 -5.12
C SER A 148 -35.07 -5.92 -5.66
N SER A 149 -36.34 -5.77 -5.29
CA SER A 149 -37.19 -4.71 -5.80
C SER A 149 -36.72 -3.31 -5.36
N ILE A 150 -36.18 -3.20 -4.15
CA ILE A 150 -35.60 -1.98 -3.57
C ILE A 150 -34.24 -1.66 -4.19
N CYS A 151 -33.44 -2.68 -4.50
CA CYS A 151 -32.07 -2.55 -5.00
C CYS A 151 -31.96 -2.38 -6.52
N CYS A 152 -32.96 -2.82 -7.28
CA CYS A 152 -32.96 -2.78 -8.74
C CYS A 152 -33.90 -1.70 -9.30
N VAL A 153 -33.65 -1.28 -10.53
CA VAL A 153 -34.54 -0.42 -11.33
C VAL A 153 -34.43 -0.83 -12.79
N ASN A 154 -35.51 -0.74 -13.56
CA ASN A 154 -35.56 -1.19 -14.95
C ASN A 154 -35.07 -2.65 -15.14
N GLY A 155 -35.30 -3.50 -14.13
CA GLY A 155 -34.98 -4.92 -14.17
C GLY A 155 -33.51 -5.28 -13.96
N CYS A 156 -32.63 -4.34 -13.60
CA CYS A 156 -31.21 -4.59 -13.35
C CYS A 156 -30.64 -3.77 -12.18
N LEU A 157 -29.38 -4.04 -11.81
CA LEU A 157 -28.65 -3.20 -10.87
C LEU A 157 -28.29 -1.85 -11.52
N PRO A 158 -28.62 -0.71 -10.87
CA PRO A 158 -28.24 0.59 -11.40
C PRO A 158 -26.81 0.99 -11.02
N GLN A 159 -26.15 1.74 -11.90
CA GLN A 159 -24.90 2.41 -11.59
C GLN A 159 -25.18 3.65 -10.75
N GLY A 160 -24.70 3.67 -9.50
CA GLY A 160 -24.88 4.79 -8.56
C GLY A 160 -25.71 4.47 -7.31
N ALA A 161 -26.27 3.26 -7.22
CA ALA A 161 -26.93 2.76 -6.01
C ALA A 161 -25.90 2.21 -4.99
N PRO A 162 -26.05 2.50 -3.69
CA PRO A 162 -25.18 1.95 -2.65
C PRO A 162 -25.20 0.41 -2.54
N SER A 163 -26.29 -0.26 -2.94
CA SER A 163 -26.39 -1.72 -2.88
C SER A 163 -25.74 -2.46 -4.05
N SER A 164 -25.63 -1.83 -5.22
CA SER A 164 -25.08 -2.47 -6.42
C SER A 164 -23.65 -3.01 -6.24
N PRO A 165 -22.71 -2.32 -5.57
CA PRO A 165 -21.36 -2.83 -5.30
C PRO A 165 -21.34 -4.20 -4.57
N LEU A 166 -22.09 -4.33 -3.47
CA LEU A 166 -22.15 -5.56 -2.69
C LEU A 166 -22.83 -6.69 -3.47
N LEU A 167 -24.00 -6.40 -4.04
CA LEU A 167 -24.79 -7.38 -4.78
C LEU A 167 -24.05 -7.89 -6.02
N SER A 168 -23.32 -7.03 -6.73
CA SER A 168 -22.54 -7.46 -7.89
C SER A 168 -21.39 -8.41 -7.50
N ASN A 169 -20.76 -8.18 -6.34
CA ASN A 169 -19.77 -9.11 -5.79
C ASN A 169 -20.38 -10.46 -5.38
N MET A 170 -21.56 -10.47 -4.75
CA MET A 170 -22.28 -11.71 -4.43
C MET A 170 -22.63 -12.50 -5.69
N ILE A 171 -23.06 -11.82 -6.76
CA ILE A 171 -23.36 -12.42 -8.06
C ILE A 171 -22.11 -13.02 -8.69
N CYS A 172 -20.97 -12.33 -8.63
CA CYS A 172 -19.70 -12.82 -9.15
C CYS A 172 -19.09 -13.95 -8.31
N PHE A 173 -19.70 -14.35 -7.18
CA PHE A 173 -19.17 -15.43 -6.37
C PHE A 173 -18.99 -16.72 -7.19
N ARG A 174 -19.93 -17.11 -8.03
CA ARG A 174 -19.72 -18.33 -8.85
C ARG A 174 -18.58 -18.14 -9.87
N LEU A 175 -18.55 -16.99 -10.55
CA LEU A 175 -17.49 -16.62 -11.50
C LEU A 175 -16.10 -16.70 -10.86
N ASP A 176 -15.93 -16.09 -9.68
CA ASP A 176 -14.66 -16.08 -8.95
C ASP A 176 -14.21 -17.50 -8.61
N LYS A 177 -15.15 -18.39 -8.24
CA LYS A 177 -14.83 -19.79 -7.91
C LYS A 177 -14.23 -20.52 -9.10
N GLU A 178 -14.87 -20.38 -10.26
CA GLU A 178 -14.50 -21.06 -11.49
C GLU A 178 -13.18 -20.51 -12.05
N LEU A 179 -13.02 -19.18 -12.08
CA LEU A 179 -11.78 -18.53 -12.53
C LEU A 179 -10.60 -18.81 -11.58
N MET A 180 -10.82 -18.88 -10.26
CA MET A 180 -9.78 -19.31 -9.32
C MET A 180 -9.33 -20.76 -9.56
N ALA A 181 -10.28 -21.66 -9.81
CA ALA A 181 -9.97 -23.06 -10.09
C ALA A 181 -9.19 -23.19 -11.40
N PHE A 182 -9.61 -22.47 -12.44
CA PHE A 182 -8.88 -22.35 -13.70
C PHE A 182 -7.46 -21.81 -13.49
N ALA A 183 -7.32 -20.70 -12.75
CA ALA A 183 -6.04 -20.05 -12.52
C ALA A 183 -5.05 -20.94 -11.75
N LYS A 184 -5.56 -21.68 -10.76
CA LYS A 184 -4.77 -22.68 -10.01
C LYS A 184 -4.23 -23.77 -10.93
N ARG A 185 -5.06 -24.34 -11.81
CA ARG A 185 -4.64 -25.40 -12.75
C ARG A 185 -3.64 -24.89 -13.78
N THR A 186 -3.83 -23.67 -14.27
CA THR A 186 -2.95 -23.05 -15.28
C THR A 186 -1.76 -22.28 -14.70
N ARG A 187 -1.56 -22.34 -13.37
CA ARG A 187 -0.46 -21.68 -12.65
C ARG A 187 -0.37 -20.18 -12.96
N CYS A 188 -1.53 -19.51 -13.00
CA CYS A 188 -1.60 -18.06 -13.12
C CYS A 188 -2.26 -17.45 -11.87
N ILE A 189 -1.99 -16.17 -11.66
CA ILE A 189 -2.59 -15.35 -10.62
C ILE A 189 -3.84 -14.73 -11.19
N TYR A 190 -4.94 -14.78 -10.46
CA TYR A 190 -6.22 -14.17 -10.82
C TYR A 190 -6.64 -13.16 -9.76
N THR A 191 -7.07 -11.98 -10.19
CA THR A 191 -7.76 -11.00 -9.34
C THR A 191 -8.93 -10.35 -10.08
N ARG A 192 -9.88 -9.80 -9.31
CA ARG A 192 -11.01 -9.03 -9.82
C ARG A 192 -11.23 -7.75 -9.03
N TYR A 193 -11.23 -6.62 -9.73
CA TYR A 193 -11.63 -5.31 -9.25
C TYR A 193 -12.93 -4.88 -9.94
N ALA A 194 -14.08 -5.19 -9.31
CA ALA A 194 -15.39 -4.99 -9.91
C ALA A 194 -15.55 -5.74 -11.24
N ASP A 195 -15.60 -5.02 -12.36
CA ASP A 195 -15.68 -5.51 -13.74
C ASP A 195 -14.32 -5.75 -14.40
N ASP A 196 -13.23 -5.21 -13.82
CA ASP A 196 -11.86 -5.39 -14.29
C ASP A 196 -11.29 -6.69 -13.68
N ILE A 197 -10.83 -7.59 -14.54
CA ILE A 197 -10.30 -8.91 -14.20
C ILE A 197 -8.88 -8.99 -14.73
N THR A 198 -7.95 -9.41 -13.89
CA THR A 198 -6.54 -9.55 -14.26
C THR A 198 -6.07 -10.98 -14.05
N PHE A 199 -5.45 -11.54 -15.10
CA PHE A 199 -4.61 -12.73 -15.01
C PHE A 199 -3.15 -12.34 -15.16
N SER A 200 -2.25 -12.95 -14.40
CA SER A 200 -0.81 -12.79 -14.62
C SER A 200 -0.01 -14.06 -14.35
N SER A 201 1.18 -14.15 -14.93
CA SER A 201 2.11 -15.24 -14.63
C SER A 201 3.56 -14.83 -14.93
N TYR A 202 4.51 -15.57 -14.35
CA TYR A 202 5.92 -15.53 -14.74
C TYR A 202 6.20 -16.34 -16.01
N GLN A 203 5.34 -17.30 -16.35
CA GLN A 203 5.39 -18.08 -17.59
C GLN A 203 4.35 -17.55 -18.59
N PRO A 204 4.52 -17.81 -19.91
CA PRO A 204 3.51 -17.46 -20.90
C PRO A 204 2.13 -18.02 -20.52
N LEU A 205 1.08 -17.21 -20.67
CA LEU A 205 -0.30 -17.54 -20.31
C LEU A 205 -0.97 -18.47 -21.34
N ALA A 206 -0.28 -19.52 -21.80
CA ALA A 206 -0.74 -20.38 -22.89
C ALA A 206 -2.13 -20.99 -22.61
N GLY A 207 -2.39 -21.47 -21.38
CA GLY A 207 -3.69 -22.06 -21.04
C GLY A 207 -4.88 -21.10 -21.05
N LEU A 208 -4.64 -19.77 -21.09
CA LEU A 208 -5.69 -18.75 -21.18
C LEU A 208 -6.17 -18.53 -22.62
N PHE A 209 -5.39 -18.93 -23.61
CA PHE A 209 -5.69 -18.76 -25.03
C PHE A 209 -5.95 -20.10 -25.69
N GLU A 210 -6.77 -20.12 -26.74
CA GLU A 210 -7.04 -21.34 -27.50
C GLU A 210 -5.80 -21.80 -28.29
N ALA A 211 -4.97 -20.83 -28.70
CA ALA A 211 -3.73 -21.04 -29.42
C ALA A 211 -2.57 -20.28 -28.74
N VAL A 212 -1.53 -19.96 -29.50
CA VAL A 212 -0.41 -19.12 -29.02
C VAL A 212 -0.94 -17.76 -28.55
N PRO A 213 -0.45 -17.23 -27.41
CA PRO A 213 -0.82 -15.89 -26.95
C PRO A 213 -0.63 -14.84 -28.06
N PRO A 214 -1.56 -13.87 -28.21
CA PRO A 214 -1.48 -12.85 -29.25
C PRO A 214 -0.30 -11.91 -29.03
N SER A 215 0.00 -11.04 -30.01
CA SER A 215 0.95 -9.95 -29.81
C SER A 215 0.49 -9.01 -28.68
N PRO A 216 1.41 -8.39 -27.90
CA PRO A 216 1.06 -7.44 -26.86
C PRO A 216 0.19 -6.29 -27.38
N GLY A 217 -0.90 -6.00 -26.68
CA GLY A 217 -1.87 -4.98 -27.08
C GLY A 217 -3.31 -5.43 -26.82
N ARG A 218 -4.24 -4.76 -27.51
CA ARG A 218 -5.65 -5.18 -27.50
C ARG A 218 -5.80 -6.46 -28.30
N PHE A 219 -6.65 -7.36 -27.82
CA PHE A 219 -6.92 -8.62 -28.50
C PHE A 219 -8.43 -8.92 -28.51
N ALA A 220 -8.86 -9.75 -29.45
CA ALA A 220 -10.25 -10.13 -29.59
C ALA A 220 -10.58 -11.28 -28.60
N PRO A 221 -11.69 -11.22 -27.84
CA PRO A 221 -11.97 -12.19 -26.78
C PRO A 221 -12.18 -13.65 -27.25
N ASP A 222 -12.45 -13.86 -28.53
CA ASP A 222 -12.53 -15.17 -29.19
C ASP A 222 -11.19 -15.92 -29.23
N LEU A 223 -10.08 -15.23 -29.00
CA LEU A 223 -8.76 -15.85 -28.82
C LEU A 223 -8.60 -16.55 -27.47
N LEU A 224 -9.46 -16.26 -26.49
CA LEU A 224 -9.45 -16.95 -25.20
C LEU A 224 -9.84 -18.42 -25.37
N SER A 225 -9.33 -19.27 -24.49
CA SER A 225 -9.68 -20.69 -24.53
C SER A 225 -11.18 -20.90 -24.34
N ALA A 226 -11.72 -21.94 -24.98
CA ALA A 226 -13.13 -22.29 -24.90
C ALA A 226 -13.64 -22.43 -23.45
N GLU A 227 -12.78 -22.93 -22.54
CA GLU A 227 -13.10 -23.03 -21.11
C GLU A 227 -13.32 -21.65 -20.47
N VAL A 228 -12.43 -20.68 -20.70
CA VAL A 228 -12.53 -19.34 -20.14
C VAL A 228 -13.77 -18.63 -20.67
N ALA A 229 -14.00 -18.70 -21.99
CA ALA A 229 -15.19 -18.15 -22.62
C ALA A 229 -16.48 -18.77 -22.04
N ALA A 230 -16.51 -20.09 -21.84
CA ALA A 230 -17.64 -20.80 -21.25
C ALA A 230 -17.90 -20.37 -19.79
N ILE A 231 -16.86 -20.12 -18.98
CA ILE A 231 -17.01 -19.62 -17.60
C ILE A 231 -17.73 -18.26 -17.60
N PHE A 232 -17.31 -17.31 -18.43
CA PHE A 232 -17.97 -16.00 -18.50
C PHE A 232 -19.42 -16.11 -18.97
N ALA A 233 -19.67 -16.87 -20.04
CA ALA A 233 -21.00 -17.08 -20.59
C ALA A 233 -21.94 -17.78 -19.60
N ALA A 234 -21.49 -18.82 -18.90
CA ALA A 234 -22.26 -19.55 -17.89
C ALA A 234 -22.62 -18.67 -16.69
N ASN A 235 -21.80 -17.66 -16.38
CA ASN A 235 -22.07 -16.66 -15.36
C ASN A 235 -22.81 -15.42 -15.92
N GLY A 236 -23.31 -15.47 -17.16
CA GLY A 236 -24.13 -14.42 -17.76
C GLY A 236 -23.39 -13.10 -17.96
N PHE A 237 -22.10 -13.15 -18.26
CA PHE A 237 -21.26 -11.98 -18.55
C PHE A 237 -20.66 -12.05 -19.95
N VAL A 238 -20.47 -10.88 -20.54
CA VAL A 238 -19.85 -10.71 -21.85
C VAL A 238 -18.57 -9.90 -21.68
N ILE A 239 -17.48 -10.37 -22.27
CA ILE A 239 -16.19 -9.66 -22.27
C ILE A 239 -16.28 -8.46 -23.21
N ASN A 240 -15.69 -7.34 -22.79
CA ASN A 240 -15.59 -6.13 -23.59
C ASN A 240 -14.39 -6.21 -24.56
N PRO A 241 -14.63 -6.36 -25.88
CA PRO A 241 -13.54 -6.52 -26.85
C PRO A 241 -12.67 -5.26 -26.98
N GLU A 242 -13.20 -4.06 -26.67
CA GLU A 242 -12.42 -2.81 -26.74
C GLU A 242 -11.38 -2.68 -25.62
N LYS A 243 -11.44 -3.55 -24.61
CA LYS A 243 -10.66 -3.44 -23.37
C LYS A 243 -9.92 -4.70 -22.96
N ALA A 244 -10.15 -5.83 -23.63
CA ALA A 244 -9.31 -7.01 -23.48
C ALA A 244 -7.89 -6.68 -23.95
N HIS A 245 -6.90 -6.85 -23.07
CA HIS A 245 -5.52 -6.42 -23.32
C HIS A 245 -4.52 -7.44 -22.79
N TYR A 246 -3.55 -7.79 -23.62
CA TYR A 246 -2.42 -8.65 -23.29
C TYR A 246 -1.13 -7.83 -23.22
N ALA A 247 -0.28 -8.11 -22.24
CA ALA A 247 1.04 -7.53 -22.09
C ALA A 247 2.04 -8.63 -21.70
N ASP A 248 3.24 -8.53 -22.24
CA ASP A 248 4.36 -9.45 -22.02
C ASP A 248 5.54 -8.75 -21.30
N ARG A 249 6.68 -9.44 -21.23
CA ARG A 249 7.86 -8.96 -20.49
C ARG A 249 8.48 -7.71 -21.12
N HIS A 250 8.34 -7.54 -22.44
CA HIS A 250 8.92 -6.44 -23.21
C HIS A 250 8.01 -5.21 -23.29
N SER A 251 6.76 -5.33 -22.84
CA SER A 251 5.79 -4.25 -22.85
C SER A 251 5.48 -3.72 -21.45
N ARG A 252 4.76 -2.60 -21.43
CA ARG A 252 4.27 -2.01 -20.19
C ARG A 252 3.11 -2.85 -19.66
N ARG A 253 3.28 -3.43 -18.48
CA ARG A 253 2.26 -4.21 -17.78
C ARG A 253 1.53 -3.32 -16.80
N THR A 254 0.20 -3.31 -16.87
CA THR A 254 -0.65 -2.48 -16.00
C THR A 254 -1.80 -3.29 -15.41
N VAL A 255 -2.14 -3.00 -14.16
CA VAL A 255 -3.30 -3.56 -13.45
C VAL A 255 -4.07 -2.42 -12.82
N THR A 256 -5.38 -2.31 -13.13
CA THR A 256 -6.23 -1.21 -12.62
C THR A 256 -5.63 0.19 -12.80
N GLY A 257 -4.83 0.39 -13.86
CA GLY A 257 -4.16 1.65 -14.20
C GLY A 257 -2.81 1.92 -13.52
N LEU A 258 -2.29 0.99 -12.70
CA LEU A 258 -0.95 1.05 -12.12
C LEU A 258 0.02 0.14 -12.89
N ARG A 259 1.26 0.60 -13.09
CA ARG A 259 2.35 -0.21 -13.67
C ARG A 259 2.82 -1.23 -12.63
N VAL A 260 3.07 -2.46 -13.06
CA VAL A 260 3.46 -3.59 -12.16
C VAL A 260 4.76 -4.30 -12.58
N ASN A 261 5.60 -3.67 -13.41
CA ASN A 261 6.77 -4.32 -13.99
C ASN A 261 7.81 -4.78 -12.96
N GLU A 262 8.29 -3.86 -12.12
CA GLU A 262 9.37 -4.06 -11.13
C GLU A 262 8.95 -3.46 -9.79
N ALA A 263 8.42 -2.24 -9.85
CA ALA A 263 7.75 -1.57 -8.74
C ALA A 263 6.37 -1.11 -9.17
N ILE A 264 5.48 -0.96 -8.20
CA ILE A 264 4.16 -0.36 -8.43
C ILE A 264 4.33 1.12 -8.68
N ASN A 265 3.81 1.59 -9.80
CA ASN A 265 4.00 2.99 -10.18
C ASN A 265 2.80 3.55 -10.94
N VAL A 266 2.62 4.86 -10.84
CA VAL A 266 1.65 5.59 -11.66
C VAL A 266 2.17 5.78 -13.09
N ASP A 267 1.27 6.05 -14.04
CA ASP A 267 1.68 6.45 -15.40
C ASP A 267 2.50 7.75 -15.36
N ARG A 268 3.61 7.82 -16.11
CA ARG A 268 4.48 9.02 -16.19
C ARG A 268 3.72 10.30 -16.51
N ARG A 269 2.61 10.21 -17.25
CA ARG A 269 1.74 11.34 -17.59
C ARG A 269 1.04 11.91 -16.36
N PHE A 270 0.73 11.07 -15.37
CA PHE A 270 0.15 11.52 -14.09
C PHE A 270 1.12 12.44 -13.35
N VAL A 271 2.38 12.01 -13.20
CA VAL A 271 3.44 12.81 -12.56
C VAL A 271 3.70 14.10 -13.33
N ARG A 272 3.81 14.02 -14.66
CA ARG A 272 4.02 15.20 -15.51
C ARG A 272 2.90 16.23 -15.37
N ASN A 273 1.64 15.78 -15.34
CA ASN A 273 0.50 16.68 -15.16
C ASN A 273 0.50 17.33 -13.78
N LEU A 274 0.90 16.62 -12.72
CA LEU A 274 1.06 17.21 -11.39
C LEU A 274 2.17 18.26 -11.34
N ARG A 275 3.33 17.96 -11.93
CA ARG A 275 4.43 18.92 -12.04
C ARG A 275 4.01 20.19 -12.79
N ALA A 276 3.28 20.05 -13.89
CA ALA A 276 2.79 21.18 -14.67
C ALA A 276 1.76 22.04 -13.90
N ALA A 277 0.90 21.40 -13.12
CA ALA A 277 -0.07 22.10 -12.28
C ALA A 277 0.61 22.84 -11.12
N LEU A 278 1.55 22.21 -10.41
CA LEU A 278 2.36 22.85 -9.37
C LEU A 278 3.19 24.01 -9.93
N PHE A 279 3.82 23.83 -11.09
CA PHE A 279 4.54 24.90 -11.77
C PHE A 279 3.64 26.09 -12.11
N SER A 280 2.40 25.83 -12.53
CA SER A 280 1.43 26.91 -12.79
C SER A 280 1.08 27.68 -11.51
N VAL A 281 0.96 26.99 -10.37
CA VAL A 281 0.74 27.64 -9.06
C VAL A 281 1.93 28.50 -8.66
N GLU A 282 3.15 27.96 -8.78
CA GLU A 282 4.38 28.66 -8.41
C GLU A 282 4.64 29.90 -9.28
N LYS A 283 4.35 29.81 -10.58
CA LYS A 283 4.59 30.90 -11.54
C LYS A 283 3.52 31.98 -11.54
N LEU A 284 2.24 31.59 -11.41
CA LEU A 284 1.10 32.51 -11.56
C LEU A 284 0.46 32.92 -10.23
N GLY A 285 0.80 32.24 -9.14
CA GLY A 285 0.05 32.31 -7.88
C GLY A 285 -1.20 31.42 -7.89
N ALA A 286 -1.70 31.09 -6.70
CA ALA A 286 -2.78 30.14 -6.51
C ALA A 286 -4.10 30.56 -7.19
N ALA A 287 -4.46 31.85 -7.13
CA ALA A 287 -5.72 32.36 -7.70
C ALA A 287 -5.73 32.31 -9.24
N ALA A 288 -4.66 32.74 -9.91
CA ALA A 288 -4.58 32.67 -11.36
C ALA A 288 -4.47 31.22 -11.87
N ALA A 289 -3.73 30.36 -11.15
CA ALA A 289 -3.67 28.94 -11.45
C ALA A 289 -5.05 28.25 -11.28
N GLN A 290 -5.83 28.66 -10.29
CA GLN A 290 -7.21 28.21 -10.09
C GLN A 290 -8.10 28.54 -11.28
N ALA A 291 -8.06 29.80 -11.76
CA ALA A 291 -8.84 30.24 -12.91
C ALA A 291 -8.47 29.44 -14.18
N LYS A 292 -7.16 29.26 -14.43
CA LYS A 292 -6.67 28.42 -15.53
C LYS A 292 -7.14 26.97 -15.42
N PHE A 293 -7.10 26.39 -14.22
CA PHE A 293 -7.57 25.04 -13.96
C PHE A 293 -9.06 24.88 -14.27
N HIS A 294 -9.89 25.84 -13.83
CA HIS A 294 -11.33 25.88 -14.12
C HIS A 294 -11.62 26.01 -15.62
N ALA A 295 -10.93 26.91 -16.32
CA ALA A 295 -11.09 27.08 -17.76
C ALA A 295 -10.74 25.80 -18.54
N THR A 296 -9.75 25.03 -18.08
CA THR A 296 -9.29 23.82 -18.77
C THR A 296 -10.15 22.58 -18.47
N HIS A 297 -10.65 22.44 -17.23
CA HIS A 297 -11.27 21.19 -16.76
C HIS A 297 -12.76 21.32 -16.38
N GLY A 298 -13.36 22.52 -16.42
CA GLY A 298 -14.79 22.73 -16.23
C GLY A 298 -15.34 22.36 -14.84
N GLY A 299 -14.54 22.50 -13.78
CA GLY A 299 -14.88 22.05 -12.43
C GLY A 299 -15.10 23.16 -11.40
N ARG A 300 -15.81 22.86 -10.31
CA ARG A 300 -15.97 23.73 -9.12
C ARG A 300 -14.96 23.46 -8.00
N VAL A 301 -14.06 22.50 -8.19
CA VAL A 301 -13.14 22.05 -7.14
C VAL A 301 -11.97 23.03 -7.00
N ALA A 302 -11.62 23.37 -5.76
CA ALA A 302 -10.41 24.12 -5.47
C ALA A 302 -9.16 23.34 -5.91
N LEU A 303 -8.26 23.98 -6.63
CA LEU A 303 -7.02 23.43 -7.15
C LEU A 303 -6.16 22.85 -6.04
N GLY A 304 -6.09 23.51 -4.89
CA GLY A 304 -5.42 22.99 -3.70
C GLY A 304 -5.97 21.62 -3.27
N ASN A 305 -7.30 21.45 -3.18
CA ASN A 305 -7.94 20.17 -2.84
C ASN A 305 -7.66 19.11 -3.92
N HIS A 306 -7.69 19.52 -5.19
CA HIS A 306 -7.41 18.62 -6.30
C HIS A 306 -5.97 18.10 -6.26
N LEU A 307 -5.00 18.99 -6.08
CA LEU A 307 -3.58 18.64 -6.01
C LEU A 307 -3.27 17.82 -4.76
N GLN A 308 -3.83 18.19 -3.60
CA GLN A 308 -3.68 17.44 -2.36
C GLN A 308 -4.09 15.98 -2.57
N GLY A 309 -5.32 15.72 -3.04
CA GLY A 309 -5.80 14.36 -3.26
C GLY A 309 -4.98 13.56 -4.28
N LYS A 310 -4.46 14.22 -5.33
CA LYS A 310 -3.60 13.57 -6.33
C LYS A 310 -2.20 13.25 -5.80
N LEU A 311 -1.63 14.12 -4.97
CA LEU A 311 -0.33 13.90 -4.33
C LEU A 311 -0.45 12.87 -3.20
N SER A 312 -1.52 12.88 -2.41
CA SER A 312 -1.82 11.81 -1.46
C SER A 312 -1.93 10.45 -2.15
N TRP A 313 -2.60 10.38 -3.31
CA TRP A 313 -2.62 9.17 -4.13
C TRP A 313 -1.22 8.77 -4.60
N LEU A 314 -0.39 9.73 -5.01
CA LEU A 314 0.98 9.45 -5.42
C LEU A 314 1.82 8.88 -4.28
N GLY A 315 1.77 9.49 -3.10
CA GLY A 315 2.45 9.01 -1.89
C GLY A 315 1.94 7.64 -1.47
N TYR A 316 0.64 7.39 -1.57
CA TYR A 316 0.06 6.06 -1.32
C TYR A 316 0.57 4.99 -2.30
N VAL A 317 0.76 5.33 -3.58
CA VAL A 317 1.22 4.36 -4.61
C VAL A 317 2.74 4.15 -4.56
N LYS A 318 3.52 5.22 -4.46
CA LYS A 318 4.99 5.19 -4.58
C LYS A 318 5.72 5.05 -3.24
N GLY A 319 5.06 5.40 -2.13
CA GLY A 319 5.65 5.52 -0.81
C GLY A 319 5.85 6.98 -0.39
N GLN A 320 5.73 7.24 0.90
CA GLN A 320 5.87 8.59 1.48
C GLN A 320 7.33 9.10 1.47
N SER A 321 8.29 8.18 1.39
CA SER A 321 9.72 8.45 1.26
C SER A 321 10.20 8.54 -0.19
N ASP A 322 9.33 8.30 -1.19
CA ASP A 322 9.75 8.30 -2.60
C ASP A 322 10.19 9.70 -3.07
N PRO A 323 11.37 9.85 -3.72
CA PRO A 323 11.91 11.16 -4.10
C PRO A 323 10.98 12.00 -4.99
N VAL A 324 10.20 11.37 -5.87
CA VAL A 324 9.27 12.07 -6.77
C VAL A 324 8.09 12.60 -5.98
N PHE A 325 7.52 11.80 -5.06
CA PHE A 325 6.48 12.27 -4.17
C PHE A 325 6.98 13.42 -3.29
N ARG A 326 8.10 13.22 -2.60
CA ARG A 326 8.69 14.20 -1.69
C ARG A 326 8.95 15.55 -2.35
N SER A 327 9.61 15.54 -3.51
CA SER A 327 9.89 16.76 -4.29
C SER A 327 8.61 17.55 -4.58
N MET A 328 7.53 16.86 -4.98
CA MET A 328 6.26 17.53 -5.29
C MET A 328 5.46 17.90 -4.04
N ALA A 329 5.50 17.10 -2.98
CA ALA A 329 4.87 17.39 -1.71
C ALA A 329 5.50 18.63 -1.05
N SER A 330 6.83 18.76 -1.06
CA SER A 330 7.52 19.95 -0.53
C SER A 330 7.13 21.22 -1.29
N ARG A 331 7.04 21.15 -2.63
CA ARG A 331 6.55 22.24 -3.47
C ARG A 331 5.11 22.61 -3.14
N PHE A 332 4.24 21.60 -3.01
CA PHE A 332 2.85 21.78 -2.64
C PHE A 332 2.69 22.41 -1.25
N ASN A 333 3.40 21.93 -0.23
CA ASN A 333 3.34 22.44 1.14
C ASN A 333 3.77 23.90 1.22
N ARG A 334 4.73 24.33 0.39
CA ARG A 334 5.14 25.74 0.28
C ARG A 334 4.04 26.61 -0.32
N SER A 335 3.34 26.13 -1.34
CA SER A 335 2.25 26.87 -1.99
C SER A 335 0.92 26.83 -1.22
N PHE A 336 0.71 25.79 -0.40
CA PHE A 336 -0.54 25.55 0.32
C PHE A 336 -0.28 25.04 1.76
N PRO A 337 0.21 25.90 2.67
CA PRO A 337 0.61 25.50 4.02
C PRO A 337 -0.58 25.05 4.89
N ASP A 338 -1.80 25.55 4.62
CA ASP A 338 -3.05 25.22 5.32
C ASP A 338 -3.49 23.75 5.17
N ARG A 339 -2.83 23.01 4.26
CA ARG A 339 -3.22 21.66 3.84
C ARG A 339 -2.02 20.78 3.55
N ALA A 340 -0.90 21.07 4.22
CA ALA A 340 0.36 20.40 4.01
C ALA A 340 0.24 18.86 4.08
N LEU A 341 0.95 18.18 3.19
CA LEU A 341 1.09 16.74 3.18
C LEU A 341 2.26 16.32 4.08
N THR A 342 2.07 15.24 4.84
CA THR A 342 3.15 14.62 5.60
C THR A 342 4.19 14.04 4.64
N ILE A 343 5.46 14.36 4.89
CA ILE A 343 6.61 13.81 4.17
C ILE A 343 7.40 12.97 5.18
N GLN A 344 7.68 11.72 4.82
CA GLN A 344 8.51 10.86 5.67
C GLN A 344 9.98 10.96 5.23
N PRO A 345 10.92 10.99 6.19
CA PRO A 345 12.35 10.98 5.88
C PRO A 345 12.73 9.69 5.12
N THR A 346 13.80 9.74 4.33
CA THR A 346 14.35 8.54 3.69
C THR A 346 15.16 7.77 4.72
N ARG A 347 15.44 6.50 4.43
CA ARG A 347 16.35 5.69 5.24
C ARG A 347 17.73 6.34 5.39
N ASP A 348 18.26 6.87 4.29
CA ASP A 348 19.53 7.60 4.31
C ASP A 348 19.48 8.87 5.19
N GLU A 349 18.37 9.61 5.19
CA GLU A 349 18.21 10.79 6.05
C GLU A 349 18.04 10.42 7.52
N ILE A 350 17.35 9.32 7.82
CA ILE A 350 17.25 8.77 9.17
C ILE A 350 18.66 8.43 9.65
N ARG A 351 19.41 7.67 8.85
CA ARG A 351 20.77 7.24 9.18
C ARG A 351 21.72 8.43 9.37
N ASP A 352 21.73 9.37 8.43
CA ASP A 352 22.57 10.58 8.50
C ASP A 352 22.30 11.33 9.81
N ARG A 353 21.05 11.65 10.12
CA ARG A 353 20.72 12.45 11.32
C ARG A 353 20.69 11.67 12.62
N ALA A 354 20.76 10.35 12.58
CA ALA A 354 20.87 9.51 13.77
C ALA A 354 22.31 9.29 14.20
N VAL A 355 23.30 9.50 13.31
CA VAL A 355 24.72 9.23 13.57
C VAL A 355 25.49 10.55 13.69
N TRP A 356 26.24 10.68 14.78
CA TRP A 356 26.87 11.92 15.23
C TRP A 356 28.34 11.67 15.55
N LEU A 357 29.14 12.73 15.57
CA LEU A 357 30.52 12.67 16.06
C LEU A 357 30.54 12.82 17.58
N VAL A 358 31.47 12.12 18.21
CA VAL A 358 31.84 12.32 19.62
C VAL A 358 33.34 12.58 19.70
N GLU A 359 33.73 13.63 20.42
CA GLU A 359 35.11 14.06 20.57
C GLU A 359 35.42 14.41 22.03
N HIS A 360 36.65 14.14 22.45
CA HIS A 360 37.21 14.72 23.67
C HIS A 360 38.67 15.10 23.44
N TRP A 361 39.19 16.01 24.28
CA TRP A 361 40.56 16.51 24.17
C TRP A 361 41.45 16.11 25.36
N GLU A 362 40.94 15.29 26.28
CA GLU A 362 41.74 14.70 27.35
C GLU A 362 42.74 13.66 26.80
N ASN A 363 43.94 13.62 27.37
CA ASN A 363 45.00 12.63 27.07
C ASN A 363 45.36 12.46 25.59
N GLY A 364 45.50 13.57 24.86
CA GLY A 364 45.88 13.56 23.43
C GLY A 364 44.69 13.62 22.47
N GLY A 365 43.47 13.53 23.00
CA GLY A 365 42.22 13.66 22.28
C GLY A 365 41.88 12.44 21.41
N ASP A 366 40.60 12.11 21.33
CA ASP A 366 40.10 11.05 20.45
C ASP A 366 38.78 11.47 19.81
N GLN A 367 38.50 10.87 18.66
CA GLN A 367 37.27 11.07 17.91
C GLN A 367 36.64 9.72 17.61
N GLY A 368 35.35 9.61 17.89
CA GLY A 368 34.54 8.46 17.59
C GLY A 368 33.22 8.83 16.94
N THR A 369 32.39 7.81 16.81
CA THR A 369 31.01 7.93 16.35
C THR A 369 30.08 7.64 17.53
N ALA A 370 28.98 8.39 17.61
CA ALA A 370 27.85 8.10 18.49
C ALA A 370 26.58 8.02 17.66
N PHE A 371 25.53 7.38 18.16
CA PHE A 371 24.25 7.35 17.48
C PHE A 371 23.06 7.31 18.43
N PHE A 372 21.93 7.83 17.95
CA PHE A 372 20.69 7.81 18.69
C PHE A 372 19.97 6.47 18.51
N LEU A 373 19.72 5.79 19.61
CA LEU A 373 18.99 4.52 19.66
C LEU A 373 17.68 4.72 20.42
N ARG A 374 16.57 4.39 19.76
CA ARG A 374 15.22 4.53 20.32
C ARG A 374 15.07 3.77 21.63
N GLY A 375 14.56 4.47 22.64
CA GLY A 375 14.34 3.92 23.98
C GLY A 375 15.61 3.82 24.84
N VAL A 376 16.78 4.17 24.31
CA VAL A 376 18.06 4.16 25.04
C VAL A 376 18.66 5.56 25.15
N GLY A 377 18.73 6.31 24.06
CA GLY A 377 19.38 7.62 23.99
C GLY A 377 20.61 7.61 23.09
N LEU A 378 21.61 8.43 23.41
CA LEU A 378 22.84 8.56 22.62
C LEU A 378 23.87 7.51 23.04
N VAL A 379 24.20 6.58 22.16
CA VAL A 379 25.08 5.42 22.40
C VAL A 379 26.42 5.61 21.70
N THR A 380 27.50 5.20 22.36
CA THR A 380 28.86 5.12 21.77
C THR A 380 29.68 4.04 22.47
N ALA A 381 30.93 3.86 22.06
CA ALA A 381 31.87 2.95 22.72
C ALA A 381 32.47 3.59 23.97
N SER A 382 32.77 2.78 25.01
CA SER A 382 33.33 3.30 26.26
C SER A 382 34.71 3.94 26.09
N HIS A 383 35.49 3.53 25.09
CA HIS A 383 36.78 4.16 24.80
C HIS A 383 36.68 5.46 24.01
N CYS A 384 35.51 5.80 23.46
CA CYS A 384 35.28 7.08 22.76
C CYS A 384 34.90 8.22 23.70
N VAL A 385 34.80 7.94 25.01
CA VAL A 385 34.44 8.94 26.03
C VAL A 385 35.63 9.26 26.92
N SER A 386 35.71 10.52 27.35
CA SER A 386 36.78 10.98 28.22
C SER A 386 36.78 10.24 29.56
N PRO A 387 37.93 10.13 30.23
CA PRO A 387 38.00 9.66 31.62
C PRO A 387 37.11 10.44 32.58
N SER A 388 36.98 11.77 32.41
CA SER A 388 36.09 12.62 33.22
C SER A 388 34.60 12.40 32.94
N GLY A 389 34.25 11.79 31.80
CA GLY A 389 32.89 11.50 31.37
C GLY A 389 32.19 12.62 30.61
N ALA A 390 32.82 13.79 30.43
CA ALA A 390 32.30 14.87 29.59
C ALA A 390 32.88 14.80 28.17
N VAL A 391 32.01 14.86 27.16
CA VAL A 391 32.41 14.83 25.74
C VAL A 391 31.68 15.91 24.95
N GLU A 392 32.25 16.30 23.82
CA GLU A 392 31.57 17.11 22.81
C GLU A 392 30.91 16.20 21.78
N VAL A 393 29.66 16.50 21.43
CA VAL A 393 28.93 15.80 20.37
C VAL A 393 28.34 16.79 19.39
N TYR A 394 28.41 16.47 18.09
CA TYR A 394 27.86 17.32 17.04
C TYR A 394 27.57 16.54 15.77
N HIS A 395 26.68 17.08 14.94
CA HIS A 395 26.39 16.53 13.62
C HIS A 395 27.26 17.23 12.55
N PRO A 396 27.94 16.49 11.66
CA PRO A 396 28.83 17.06 10.64
C PRO A 396 28.23 18.10 9.70
N SER A 397 26.91 18.07 9.47
CA SER A 397 26.24 19.11 8.67
C SER A 397 26.16 20.48 9.36
N LYS A 398 26.41 20.54 10.67
CA LYS A 398 26.41 21.76 11.49
C LYS A 398 27.60 21.71 12.47
N PRO A 399 28.86 21.76 12.00
CA PRO A 399 30.04 21.53 12.84
C PRO A 399 30.25 22.59 13.94
N SER A 400 29.65 23.77 13.79
CA SER A 400 29.64 24.81 14.83
C SER A 400 28.63 24.57 15.95
N ASN A 401 27.66 23.67 15.75
CA ASN A 401 26.62 23.37 16.72
C ASN A 401 27.03 22.18 17.60
N LYS A 402 28.01 22.43 18.47
CA LYS A 402 28.53 21.45 19.42
C LYS A 402 27.71 21.46 20.71
N PHE A 403 27.43 20.27 21.23
CA PHE A 403 26.72 20.07 22.48
C PHE A 403 27.63 19.32 23.45
N THR A 404 27.65 19.74 24.71
CA THR A 404 28.25 18.93 25.78
C THR A 404 27.30 17.79 26.13
N ALA A 405 27.82 16.56 26.11
CA ALA A 405 27.12 15.38 26.57
C ALA A 405 27.91 14.72 27.71
N ASN A 406 27.20 14.20 28.70
CA ASN A 406 27.81 13.57 29.88
C ASN A 406 27.49 12.09 29.88
N VAL A 407 28.46 11.27 30.28
CA VAL A 407 28.27 9.83 30.45
C VAL A 407 27.22 9.57 31.53
N LYS A 408 26.11 8.95 31.13
CA LYS A 408 25.03 8.47 32.01
C LYS A 408 25.32 7.05 32.51
N HIS A 409 25.72 6.18 31.59
CA HIS A 409 26.12 4.80 31.88
C HIS A 409 27.41 4.50 31.13
N ARG A 410 28.34 3.77 31.77
CA ARG A 410 29.60 3.32 31.18
C ARG A 410 29.95 1.93 31.65
N CYS A 411 30.39 1.08 30.73
CA CYS A 411 30.93 -0.24 31.03
C CYS A 411 32.18 -0.48 30.17
N GLU A 412 33.36 -0.33 30.79
CA GLU A 412 34.64 -0.52 30.10
C GLU A 412 34.84 -1.97 29.64
N HIS A 413 34.35 -2.93 30.43
CA HIS A 413 34.43 -4.35 30.09
C HIS A 413 33.66 -4.71 28.81
N ARG A 414 32.47 -4.13 28.63
CA ARG A 414 31.64 -4.32 27.42
C ARG A 414 31.99 -3.34 26.31
N ASP A 415 32.82 -2.35 26.60
CA ASP A 415 33.12 -1.21 25.74
C ASP A 415 31.87 -0.42 25.30
N LEU A 416 30.95 -0.16 26.23
CA LEU A 416 29.70 0.57 25.96
C LEU A 416 29.56 1.82 26.83
N ALA A 417 29.05 2.89 26.24
CA ALA A 417 28.64 4.09 26.96
C ALA A 417 27.30 4.64 26.42
N VAL A 418 26.48 5.17 27.34
CA VAL A 418 25.25 5.91 27.05
C VAL A 418 25.41 7.31 27.59
N LEU A 419 25.08 8.32 26.78
CA LEU A 419 25.28 9.73 27.06
C LEU A 419 23.94 10.44 27.31
N ASP A 420 23.89 11.27 28.34
CA ASP A 420 22.85 12.29 28.52
C ASP A 420 23.23 13.55 27.73
N HIS A 421 22.26 14.15 27.05
CA HIS A 421 22.46 15.30 26.16
C HIS A 421 21.31 16.32 26.27
N ALA A 422 21.58 17.57 25.88
CA ALA A 422 20.57 18.62 25.77
C ALA A 422 20.12 18.88 24.31
N ILE A 423 20.47 17.99 23.37
CA ILE A 423 20.10 18.12 21.95
C ILE A 423 18.57 18.03 21.80
N ALA A 424 17.98 18.99 21.09
CA ALA A 424 16.54 19.03 20.85
C ALA A 424 16.07 17.87 19.96
N ALA A 425 14.90 17.29 20.24
CA ALA A 425 14.32 16.18 19.46
C ALA A 425 14.07 16.50 17.98
N THR A 426 14.07 17.78 17.59
CA THR A 426 13.98 18.22 16.20
C THR A 426 15.31 18.15 15.45
N GLU A 427 16.45 17.96 16.13
CA GLU A 427 17.80 17.97 15.56
C GLU A 427 18.30 16.58 15.13
N PHE A 428 17.77 15.49 15.70
CA PHE A 428 18.19 14.11 15.38
C PHE A 428 17.02 13.20 14.97
N PHE A 429 17.38 12.04 14.42
CA PHE A 429 16.49 10.88 14.31
C PHE A 429 17.05 9.74 15.16
N GLU A 430 16.23 8.72 15.43
CA GLU A 430 16.64 7.54 16.18
C GLU A 430 16.64 6.31 15.27
N LEU A 431 17.63 5.44 15.44
CA LEU A 431 17.61 4.08 14.92
C LEU A 431 16.83 3.18 15.88
N GLU A 432 16.33 2.06 15.36
CA GLU A 432 15.70 1.03 16.16
C GLU A 432 16.62 -0.19 16.23
N ALA A 433 16.65 -0.88 17.36
CA ALA A 433 17.39 -2.12 17.46
C ALA A 433 16.68 -3.23 16.66
N ALA A 434 17.46 -4.10 16.02
CA ALA A 434 16.93 -5.16 15.19
C ALA A 434 15.93 -6.05 15.96
N ALA A 435 14.88 -6.48 15.26
CA ALA A 435 13.83 -7.33 15.81
C ALA A 435 14.24 -8.81 15.85
N THR A 436 15.19 -9.19 15.00
CA THR A 436 15.68 -10.56 14.87
C THR A 436 17.14 -10.65 15.32
N ALA A 437 17.48 -11.74 16.01
CA ALA A 437 18.85 -12.03 16.36
C ALA A 437 19.69 -12.25 15.10
N VAL A 438 20.90 -11.70 15.11
CA VAL A 438 21.86 -11.79 14.01
C VAL A 438 22.45 -13.22 13.91
N VAL A 439 22.64 -13.70 12.68
CA VAL A 439 23.30 -14.99 12.40
C VAL A 439 24.48 -14.84 11.42
N THR A 440 25.37 -15.83 11.40
CA THR A 440 26.51 -15.85 10.46
C THR A 440 26.02 -15.88 9.01
N GLY A 441 26.62 -15.04 8.16
CA GLY A 441 26.24 -14.86 6.77
C GLY A 441 25.22 -13.75 6.52
N ASP A 442 24.61 -13.18 7.56
CA ASP A 442 23.70 -12.05 7.41
C ASP A 442 24.41 -10.84 6.80
N ALA A 443 23.71 -10.13 5.92
CA ALA A 443 24.18 -8.87 5.37
C ALA A 443 24.14 -7.78 6.46
N THR A 444 25.13 -6.90 6.44
CA THR A 444 25.34 -5.87 7.46
C THR A 444 25.77 -4.56 6.82
N VAL A 445 25.53 -3.47 7.53
CA VAL A 445 25.93 -2.12 7.16
C VAL A 445 26.60 -1.46 8.36
N ALA A 446 27.89 -1.19 8.27
CA ALA A 446 28.63 -0.41 9.26
C ALA A 446 28.53 1.08 8.91
N VAL A 447 28.17 1.90 9.89
CA VAL A 447 27.90 3.32 9.70
C VAL A 447 28.70 4.15 10.69
N GLY A 448 29.35 5.22 10.23
CA GLY A 448 30.07 6.14 11.10
C GLY A 448 31.00 7.07 10.34
N TYR A 449 31.94 7.68 11.06
CA TYR A 449 32.84 8.69 10.51
C TYR A 449 34.31 8.29 10.67
N PRO A 450 34.91 7.66 9.65
CA PRO A 450 36.28 7.17 9.74
C PRO A 450 37.30 8.33 9.60
N GLY A 451 37.98 8.69 10.67
CA GLY A 451 39.01 9.74 10.68
C GLY A 451 38.50 11.07 10.11
N PHE A 452 37.38 11.57 10.64
CA PHE A 452 36.61 12.67 10.06
C PHE A 452 37.44 13.95 9.89
N GLY A 453 37.47 14.46 8.67
CA GLY A 453 37.95 15.79 8.32
C GLY A 453 36.81 16.74 7.89
N PRO A 454 37.07 18.07 7.88
CA PRO A 454 36.09 19.04 7.40
C PRO A 454 35.61 18.74 5.98
N GLY A 455 34.30 18.53 5.82
CA GLY A 455 33.65 18.25 4.54
C GLY A 455 33.34 16.77 4.28
N ASP A 456 33.80 15.87 5.15
CA ASP A 456 33.47 14.46 5.05
C ASP A 456 31.97 14.20 5.31
N LYS A 457 31.48 13.10 4.74
CA LYS A 457 30.09 12.66 4.86
C LYS A 457 30.03 11.33 5.61
N LEU A 458 28.82 10.99 6.05
CA LEU A 458 28.55 9.72 6.70
C LEU A 458 29.08 8.55 5.84
N ASN A 459 29.95 7.74 6.42
CA ASN A 459 30.50 6.57 5.75
C ASN A 459 29.55 5.39 5.99
N VAL A 460 29.25 4.65 4.91
CA VAL A 460 28.34 3.51 4.92
C VAL A 460 29.06 2.35 4.23
N ARG A 461 29.36 1.28 4.98
CA ARG A 461 30.08 0.11 4.47
C ARG A 461 29.23 -1.14 4.58
N THR A 462 28.88 -1.72 3.44
CA THR A 462 28.19 -3.00 3.38
C THR A 462 29.18 -4.16 3.54
N GLY A 463 28.80 -5.20 4.25
CA GLY A 463 29.47 -6.50 4.23
C GLY A 463 28.60 -7.55 4.92
N ASN A 464 29.17 -8.62 5.43
CA ASN A 464 28.41 -9.71 6.04
C ASN A 464 29.02 -10.12 7.38
N VAL A 465 28.21 -10.75 8.23
CA VAL A 465 28.66 -11.39 9.47
C VAL A 465 29.52 -12.60 9.13
N THR A 466 30.75 -12.63 9.64
CA THR A 466 31.69 -13.73 9.44
C THR A 466 31.67 -14.73 10.59
N SER A 467 31.51 -14.25 11.83
CA SER A 467 31.33 -15.11 13.01
C SER A 467 30.69 -14.34 14.17
N LEU A 468 30.28 -15.06 15.23
CA LEU A 468 29.67 -14.50 16.43
C LEU A 468 30.47 -14.89 17.68
N PRO A 469 31.69 -14.38 17.86
CA PRO A 469 32.57 -14.84 18.93
C PRO A 469 32.17 -14.25 20.28
N ILE A 470 32.49 -14.97 21.36
CA ILE A 470 32.43 -14.43 22.72
C ILE A 470 33.85 -14.03 23.12
N LYS A 471 34.04 -12.75 23.48
CA LYS A 471 35.33 -12.24 23.95
C LYS A 471 35.19 -11.79 25.39
N SER A 472 35.90 -12.45 26.30
CA SER A 472 35.85 -12.17 27.75
C SER A 472 34.42 -12.17 28.31
N GLY A 473 33.52 -13.02 27.80
CA GLY A 473 32.12 -13.07 28.22
C GLY A 473 31.18 -12.10 27.51
N VAL A 474 31.69 -11.24 26.62
CA VAL A 474 30.89 -10.30 25.83
C VAL A 474 30.61 -10.91 24.45
N GLN A 475 29.33 -10.98 24.06
CA GLN A 475 28.93 -11.43 22.74
C GLN A 475 29.28 -10.36 21.70
N MET A 476 30.08 -10.76 20.70
CA MET A 476 30.48 -9.88 19.60
C MET A 476 29.88 -10.36 18.28
N VAL A 477 29.86 -9.45 17.31
CA VAL A 477 29.54 -9.68 15.91
C VAL A 477 30.81 -9.37 15.11
N GLU A 478 31.39 -10.40 14.49
CA GLU A 478 32.52 -10.22 13.58
C GLU A 478 32.02 -10.02 12.16
N VAL A 479 32.60 -9.05 11.45
CA VAL A 479 32.16 -8.66 10.11
C VAL A 479 33.30 -8.67 9.10
N GLN A 480 32.95 -8.78 7.82
CA GLN A 480 33.94 -8.79 6.73
C GLN A 480 34.45 -7.39 6.37
N GLN A 481 33.57 -6.39 6.41
CA GLN A 481 33.92 -5.02 6.07
C GLN A 481 34.90 -4.44 7.08
N MET A 482 35.87 -3.67 6.59
CA MET A 482 36.84 -3.00 7.44
C MET A 482 36.14 -1.93 8.29
N LEU A 483 36.35 -1.98 9.60
CA LEU A 483 35.95 -0.95 10.56
C LEU A 483 37.22 -0.16 10.86
N THR A 484 37.27 1.10 10.46
CA THR A 484 38.47 1.96 10.61
C THR A 484 38.33 2.87 11.82
N GLN A 485 39.45 3.42 12.31
CA GLN A 485 39.47 4.41 13.38
C GLN A 485 38.49 5.56 13.09
N GLY A 486 37.80 6.05 14.13
CA GLY A 486 36.70 7.02 14.04
C GLY A 486 35.31 6.39 13.90
N MET A 487 35.19 5.16 13.38
CA MET A 487 33.91 4.44 13.34
C MET A 487 33.52 3.80 14.68
N SER A 488 34.46 3.70 15.63
CA SER A 488 34.21 3.20 16.97
C SER A 488 33.00 3.89 17.61
N GLY A 489 32.12 3.10 18.23
CA GLY A 489 30.87 3.59 18.82
C GLY A 489 29.72 3.81 17.84
N GLY A 490 29.98 3.77 16.53
CA GLY A 490 28.94 3.86 15.50
C GLY A 490 28.06 2.60 15.41
N PRO A 491 26.90 2.67 14.76
CA PRO A 491 26.01 1.53 14.65
C PRO A 491 26.47 0.55 13.55
N LEU A 492 26.39 -0.74 13.87
CA LEU A 492 26.33 -1.82 12.91
C LEU A 492 24.85 -2.21 12.74
N THR A 493 24.32 -2.15 11.52
CA THR A 493 22.91 -2.43 11.23
C THR A 493 22.73 -3.60 10.26
N ASP A 494 21.53 -4.16 10.23
CA ASP A 494 21.05 -4.98 9.12
C ASP A 494 20.75 -4.11 7.86
N PRO A 495 20.37 -4.71 6.71
CA PRO A 495 20.02 -3.97 5.51
C PRO A 495 18.72 -3.16 5.61
N ASP A 496 17.98 -3.25 6.73
CA ASP A 496 16.75 -2.54 7.04
C ASP A 496 16.92 -1.43 8.11
N ASP A 497 18.18 -1.10 8.45
CA ASP A 497 18.58 -0.11 9.49
C ASP A 497 18.25 -0.53 10.93
N GLY A 498 17.93 -1.81 11.16
CA GLY A 498 17.87 -2.40 12.49
C GLY A 498 19.27 -2.52 13.08
N VAL A 499 19.54 -1.87 14.22
CA VAL A 499 20.85 -1.93 14.89
C VAL A 499 21.06 -3.35 15.45
N ILE A 500 22.10 -4.02 14.96
CA ILE A 500 22.51 -5.37 15.40
C ILE A 500 23.75 -5.33 16.31
N GLY A 501 24.48 -4.21 16.31
CA GLY A 501 25.61 -4.02 17.21
C GLY A 501 26.16 -2.60 17.24
N ILE A 502 27.08 -2.38 18.16
CA ILE A 502 27.84 -1.13 18.36
C ILE A 502 29.27 -1.40 17.92
N ILE A 503 29.80 -0.64 16.97
CA ILE A 503 31.13 -0.87 16.40
C ILE A 503 32.17 -0.75 17.51
N HIS A 504 32.92 -1.84 17.72
CA HIS A 504 34.07 -1.86 18.62
C HIS A 504 35.30 -1.34 17.85
N LYS A 505 36.44 -1.25 18.53
CA LYS A 505 37.70 -0.87 17.92
C LYS A 505 38.08 -1.83 16.78
N GLY A 506 38.22 -1.27 15.58
CA GLY A 506 38.76 -1.93 14.38
C GLY A 506 39.79 -1.03 13.69
N GLY A 507 40.77 -1.61 13.03
CA GLY A 507 41.84 -0.91 12.32
C GLY A 507 42.85 -1.86 11.68
N PRO A 508 43.77 -1.37 10.83
CA PRO A 508 44.75 -2.20 10.12
C PRO A 508 45.71 -2.98 11.05
N GLU A 509 45.88 -2.53 12.30
CA GLU A 509 46.67 -3.22 13.33
C GLU A 509 45.86 -4.24 14.16
N HIS A 510 44.53 -4.33 13.93
CA HIS A 510 43.64 -5.25 14.62
C HIS A 510 43.10 -6.29 13.63
N GLY A 511 43.51 -7.55 13.78
CA GLY A 511 43.21 -8.61 12.81
C GLY A 511 41.73 -8.99 12.67
N ARG A 512 40.85 -8.55 13.57
CA ARG A 512 39.41 -8.87 13.57
C ARG A 512 38.57 -7.60 13.61
N GLN A 513 37.51 -7.57 12.80
CA GLN A 513 36.57 -6.46 12.73
C GLN A 513 35.35 -6.78 13.58
N LEU A 514 35.24 -6.16 14.75
CA LEU A 514 34.27 -6.56 15.77
C LEU A 514 33.28 -5.44 16.09
N SER A 515 32.08 -5.86 16.47
CA SER A 515 31.03 -5.01 17.04
C SER A 515 30.45 -5.72 18.26
N VAL A 516 30.11 -4.97 19.31
CA VAL A 516 29.40 -5.51 20.48
C VAL A 516 27.95 -5.76 20.08
N ALA A 517 27.44 -6.97 20.30
CA ALA A 517 26.08 -7.33 19.90
C ALA A 517 25.03 -6.45 20.62
N ILE A 518 23.94 -6.10 19.94
CA ILE A 518 22.92 -5.19 20.48
C ILE A 518 22.23 -5.76 21.74
N GLU A 519 22.15 -7.09 21.84
CA GLU A 519 21.63 -7.81 23.01
C GLU A 519 22.45 -7.50 24.26
N VAL A 520 23.77 -7.36 24.14
CA VAL A 520 24.65 -7.00 25.27
C VAL A 520 24.28 -5.64 25.85
N LEU A 521 23.93 -4.67 24.98
CA LEU A 521 23.48 -3.35 25.42
C LEU A 521 22.11 -3.44 26.10
N ARG A 522 21.17 -4.21 25.54
CA ARG A 522 19.84 -4.40 26.11
C ARG A 522 19.92 -5.06 27.49
N ASP A 523 20.67 -6.14 27.62
CA ASP A 523 20.85 -6.88 28.88
C ASP A 523 21.59 -6.06 29.94
N TRP A 524 22.44 -5.13 29.53
CA TRP A 524 23.15 -4.25 30.44
C TRP A 524 22.27 -3.12 31.00
N LEU A 525 21.27 -2.66 30.23
CA LEU A 525 20.38 -1.57 30.63
C LEU A 525 19.05 -2.03 31.25
N ALA A 526 18.72 -3.31 31.12
CA ALA A 526 17.60 -3.97 31.82
C ALA A 526 17.91 -4.16 33.31
#